data_AF-A0A2J8RR29-F1
#
_entry.id   AF-A0A2J8RR29-F1
#
_cell.length_a   1.000
_cell.length_b   1.000
_cell.length_c   1.000
_cell.angle_alpha   90.00
_cell.angle_beta   90.00
_cell.angle_gamma   90.00
#
_symmetry.space_group_name_H-M   'P 1'
#
loop_
_entity.id
_entity.type
_entity.pdbx_description
1 polymer ?
#
loop_
_entity_poly.entity_id
_entity_poly.type
_entity_poly.pdbx_seq_one_letter_code
_entity_poly.pdbx_strand_id
1 'polypeptide(L)'
;YLLTMDKLWRKRKPPVPLDWAEVQSQGEETNASDQQNEPQLGLKDQQVLDVKSYARLFSKSIETLRVHLAEKGDGAELIWDKDDPSAMDFVTSAANLRMHIFSMNMKSRFDIKSMAGNIIPAIATTNAVIAGLIVLEGLKILSGKIDQCRTIVKEKFAMVAPDVQIEDGKGTILISSEEGETEANNHKKLSEFGIRNGSRLQADDFLQDYTLLI
;
A
#
# COMPACT_ATOMS: atom_id res chain seq x y z
N TYR A 1 9.24 -18.77 -18.13
CA TYR A 1 7.85 -18.48 -18.57
C TYR A 1 7.74 -17.13 -19.29
N LEU A 2 8.03 -15.99 -18.65
CA LEU A 2 7.77 -14.67 -19.26
C LEU A 2 8.46 -14.40 -20.63
N LEU A 3 9.62 -15.01 -20.87
CA LEU A 3 10.33 -14.94 -22.16
C LEU A 3 9.65 -15.72 -23.31
N THR A 4 8.67 -16.60 -23.02
CA THR A 4 7.88 -17.27 -24.07
C THR A 4 6.89 -16.32 -24.75
N MET A 5 6.60 -15.16 -24.14
CA MET A 5 5.71 -14.12 -24.67
C MET A 5 6.49 -13.09 -25.50
N ASP A 6 7.00 -13.49 -26.67
CA ASP A 6 7.88 -12.71 -27.55
C ASP A 6 7.35 -11.29 -27.89
N LYS A 7 6.03 -11.15 -28.05
CA LYS A 7 5.37 -9.89 -28.44
C LYS A 7 5.66 -8.75 -27.46
N LEU A 8 5.85 -9.05 -26.17
CA LEU A 8 6.10 -8.05 -25.12
C LEU A 8 7.50 -7.40 -25.24
N TRP A 9 8.46 -8.11 -25.83
CA TRP A 9 9.89 -7.74 -25.83
C TRP A 9 10.38 -7.14 -27.15
N ARG A 10 9.48 -6.93 -28.12
CA ARG A 10 9.84 -6.37 -29.44
C ARG A 10 10.39 -4.95 -29.39
N LYS A 11 9.97 -4.16 -28.40
CA LYS A 11 10.33 -2.74 -28.24
C LYS A 11 11.06 -2.44 -26.93
N ARG A 12 11.19 -3.43 -26.04
CA ARG A 12 11.73 -3.26 -24.69
C ARG A 12 12.76 -4.34 -24.42
N LYS A 13 13.78 -4.03 -23.62
CA LYS A 13 14.79 -5.01 -23.22
C LYS A 13 14.10 -6.18 -22.49
N PRO A 14 14.34 -7.44 -22.89
CA PRO A 14 13.76 -8.59 -22.22
C PRO A 14 14.35 -8.76 -20.81
N PRO A 15 13.58 -9.32 -19.87
CA PRO A 15 14.07 -9.59 -18.52
C PRO A 15 15.16 -10.68 -18.54
N VAL A 16 16.16 -10.53 -17.68
CA VAL A 16 17.25 -11.50 -17.50
C VAL A 16 16.93 -12.36 -16.26
N PRO A 17 16.70 -13.68 -16.40
CA PRO A 17 16.50 -14.57 -15.27
C PRO A 17 17.71 -14.58 -14.34
N LEU A 18 17.46 -14.75 -13.04
CA LEU A 18 18.49 -14.93 -12.03
C LEU A 18 18.52 -16.39 -11.59
N ASP A 19 19.72 -16.96 -11.48
CA ASP A 19 19.97 -18.24 -10.84
C ASP A 19 20.56 -18.04 -9.44
N TRP A 20 20.10 -18.84 -8.47
CA TRP A 20 20.54 -18.70 -7.08
C TRP A 20 22.03 -19.03 -6.91
N ALA A 21 22.52 -20.10 -7.55
CA ALA A 21 23.91 -20.51 -7.40
C ALA A 21 24.86 -19.49 -8.03
N GLU A 22 24.51 -18.98 -9.22
CA GLU A 22 25.29 -17.94 -9.90
C GLU A 22 25.37 -16.64 -9.08
N VAL A 23 24.25 -16.20 -8.50
CA VAL A 23 24.23 -14.98 -7.68
C VAL A 23 25.08 -15.13 -6.41
N GLN A 24 25.14 -16.33 -5.82
CA GLN A 24 25.99 -16.56 -4.64
C GLN A 24 27.49 -16.64 -5.00
N SER A 25 27.85 -17.16 -6.18
CA SER A 25 29.25 -17.30 -6.61
C SER A 25 29.87 -15.98 -7.09
N GLN A 26 29.08 -15.03 -7.60
CA GLN A 26 29.53 -13.74 -8.15
C GLN A 26 30.19 -12.75 -7.15
N GLY A 27 30.55 -13.19 -5.95
CA GLY A 27 31.19 -12.35 -4.93
C GLY A 27 32.36 -13.00 -4.20
N GLU A 28 32.97 -14.04 -4.76
CA GLU A 28 34.21 -14.66 -4.21
C GLU A 28 35.49 -14.07 -4.82
N GLU A 29 35.41 -13.20 -5.84
CA GLU A 29 36.59 -12.65 -6.54
C GLU A 29 37.05 -11.24 -6.10
N THR A 30 36.47 -10.66 -5.04
CA THR A 30 37.07 -9.47 -4.42
C THR A 30 38.04 -9.90 -3.31
N ASN A 31 39.33 -9.95 -3.68
CA ASN A 31 40.46 -10.09 -2.77
C ASN A 31 40.27 -9.24 -1.50
N ALA A 32 40.50 -9.87 -0.35
CA ALA A 32 40.41 -9.32 1.00
C ALA A 32 41.56 -8.35 1.34
N SER A 33 41.78 -7.33 0.50
CA SER A 33 42.72 -6.24 0.75
C SER A 33 42.14 -4.94 0.19
N ASP A 34 41.99 -3.94 1.05
CA ASP A 34 41.64 -2.53 0.75
C ASP A 34 40.16 -2.09 0.81
N GLN A 35 39.44 -2.38 1.90
CA GLN A 35 38.24 -1.60 2.28
C GLN A 35 38.14 -1.33 3.79
N GLN A 36 39.21 -0.84 4.40
CA GLN A 36 39.10 -0.05 5.63
C GLN A 36 39.26 1.42 5.26
N ASN A 37 38.20 2.21 5.44
CA ASN A 37 38.10 3.67 5.30
C ASN A 37 37.54 4.23 3.97
N GLU A 38 36.36 3.80 3.54
CA GLU A 38 35.45 4.71 2.82
C GLU A 38 34.46 5.30 3.85
N PRO A 39 34.31 6.63 3.95
CA PRO A 39 33.34 7.23 4.86
C PRO A 39 31.94 6.73 4.48
N GLN A 40 31.24 6.06 5.41
CA GLN A 40 29.84 5.65 5.21
C GLN A 40 28.99 6.90 4.96
N LEU A 41 28.69 7.17 3.69
CA LEU A 41 27.85 8.29 3.28
C LEU A 41 26.38 7.93 3.61
N GLY A 42 25.79 8.67 4.54
CA GLY A 42 24.36 8.56 4.87
C GLY A 42 23.98 7.44 5.85
N LEU A 43 22.67 7.29 6.08
CA LEU A 43 22.13 6.22 6.93
C LEU A 43 22.29 4.86 6.24
N LYS A 44 22.48 3.78 7.01
CA LYS A 44 22.60 2.40 6.46
C LYS A 44 21.45 2.04 5.51
N ASP A 45 20.24 2.48 5.84
CA ASP A 45 19.03 2.22 5.04
C ASP A 45 18.95 3.02 3.73
N GLN A 46 19.80 4.04 3.56
CA GLN A 46 19.90 4.86 2.34
C GLN A 46 20.91 4.27 1.33
N GLN A 47 21.68 3.26 1.73
CA GLN A 47 22.61 2.60 0.84
C GLN A 47 21.90 1.57 -0.03
N VAL A 48 22.25 1.54 -1.32
CA VAL A 48 21.80 0.51 -2.25
C VAL A 48 22.78 -0.66 -2.18
N LEU A 49 22.28 -1.85 -1.87
CA LEU A 49 23.09 -3.05 -1.76
C LEU A 49 23.25 -3.72 -3.13
N ASP A 50 24.16 -4.68 -3.20
CA ASP A 50 24.36 -5.54 -4.36
C ASP A 50 23.30 -6.66 -4.45
N VAL A 51 23.23 -7.31 -5.62
CA VAL A 51 22.23 -8.36 -5.91
C VAL A 51 22.36 -9.55 -4.95
N LYS A 52 23.59 -9.95 -4.59
CA LYS A 52 23.85 -11.06 -3.68
C LYS A 52 23.37 -10.75 -2.26
N SER A 53 23.59 -9.52 -1.78
CA SER A 53 23.05 -9.07 -0.49
C SER A 53 21.52 -9.07 -0.47
N TYR A 54 20.85 -8.58 -1.52
CA TYR A 54 19.38 -8.64 -1.60
C TYR A 54 18.86 -10.08 -1.70
N ALA A 55 19.54 -10.98 -2.43
CA ALA A 55 19.18 -12.39 -2.50
C ALA A 55 19.27 -13.07 -1.11
N ARG A 56 20.33 -12.78 -0.34
CA ARG A 56 20.47 -13.26 1.04
C ARG A 56 19.39 -12.67 1.96
N LEU A 57 19.11 -11.37 1.83
CA LEU A 57 18.07 -10.70 2.60
C LEU A 57 16.68 -11.31 2.31
N PHE A 58 16.40 -11.64 1.06
CA PHE A 58 15.17 -12.32 0.65
C PHE A 58 15.02 -13.67 1.36
N SER A 59 16.04 -14.52 1.31
CA SER A 59 16.03 -15.81 2.02
C SER A 59 15.81 -15.64 3.53
N LYS A 60 16.56 -14.73 4.16
CA LYS A 60 16.46 -14.45 5.61
C LYS A 60 15.05 -13.97 5.99
N SER A 61 14.48 -13.05 5.20
CA SER A 61 13.15 -12.51 5.47
C SER A 61 12.06 -13.59 5.41
N ILE A 62 12.15 -14.53 4.46
CA ILE A 62 11.22 -15.67 4.37
C ILE A 62 11.37 -16.58 5.60
N GLU A 63 12.60 -16.85 6.03
CA GLU A 63 12.85 -17.68 7.22
C GLU A 63 12.30 -17.07 8.51
N THR A 64 12.26 -15.74 8.62
CA THR A 64 11.63 -15.05 9.75
C THR A 64 10.11 -15.03 9.60
N LEU A 65 9.58 -14.65 8.43
CA LEU A 65 8.14 -14.56 8.18
C LEU A 65 7.43 -15.91 8.31
N ARG A 66 8.06 -17.04 7.93
CA ARG A 66 7.49 -18.37 8.15
C ARG A 66 7.31 -18.68 9.65
N VAL A 67 8.21 -18.20 10.51
CA VAL A 67 8.12 -18.40 11.96
C VAL A 67 6.99 -17.55 12.52
N HIS A 68 6.92 -16.27 12.12
CA HIS A 68 5.81 -15.39 12.50
C HIS A 68 4.45 -15.94 12.07
N LEU A 69 4.36 -16.56 10.89
CA LEU A 69 3.15 -17.21 10.41
C LEU A 69 2.80 -18.43 11.27
N ALA A 70 3.78 -19.28 11.58
CA ALA A 70 3.57 -20.46 12.43
C ALA A 70 3.11 -20.09 13.86
N GLU A 71 3.58 -18.97 14.40
CA GLU A 71 3.20 -18.47 15.72
C GLU A 71 1.73 -18.00 15.79
N LYS A 72 1.13 -17.58 14.66
CA LYS A 72 -0.26 -17.12 14.61
C LYS A 72 -1.30 -18.24 14.58
N GLY A 73 -0.90 -19.47 14.28
CA GLY A 73 -1.80 -20.63 14.20
C GLY A 73 -2.30 -20.96 12.79
N ASP A 74 -3.09 -22.03 12.70
CA ASP A 74 -3.55 -22.59 11.43
C ASP A 74 -4.56 -21.67 10.71
N GLY A 75 -4.42 -21.53 9.40
CA GLY A 75 -5.25 -20.63 8.58
C GLY A 75 -5.05 -19.13 8.83
N ALA A 76 -4.09 -18.73 9.67
CA ALA A 76 -3.80 -17.33 9.91
C ALA A 76 -3.06 -16.67 8.74
N GLU A 77 -3.23 -15.36 8.60
CA GLU A 77 -2.53 -14.57 7.59
C GLU A 77 -1.62 -13.52 8.24
N LEU A 78 -0.51 -13.21 7.55
CA LEU A 78 0.32 -12.06 7.90
C LEU A 78 -0.25 -10.80 7.25
N ILE A 79 -0.44 -9.77 8.07
CA ILE A 79 -0.79 -8.44 7.58
C ILE A 79 0.52 -7.70 7.39
N TRP A 80 0.72 -7.13 6.21
CA TRP A 80 1.92 -6.37 5.93
C TRP A 80 1.95 -5.07 6.75
N ASP A 81 3.07 -4.83 7.43
CA ASP A 81 3.35 -3.58 8.13
C ASP A 81 4.72 -3.04 7.69
N LYS A 82 4.76 -1.75 7.35
CA LYS A 82 5.98 -1.01 6.98
C LYS A 82 6.97 -0.89 8.16
N ASP A 83 6.48 -1.04 9.38
CA ASP A 83 7.27 -0.93 10.61
C ASP A 83 7.74 -2.29 11.13
N ASP A 84 7.23 -3.41 10.60
CA ASP A 84 7.82 -4.74 10.78
C ASP A 84 9.12 -4.85 9.97
N PRO A 85 10.29 -5.05 10.63
CA PRO A 85 11.55 -5.19 9.94
C PRO A 85 11.57 -6.31 8.91
N SER A 86 10.97 -7.46 9.23
CA SER A 86 11.01 -8.67 8.38
C SER A 86 10.14 -8.54 7.14
N ALA A 87 8.94 -7.97 7.29
CA ALA A 87 8.04 -7.67 6.18
C ALA A 87 8.63 -6.60 5.25
N MET A 88 9.25 -5.56 5.81
CA MET A 88 9.91 -4.51 5.02
C MET A 88 11.15 -5.03 4.28
N ASP A 89 11.93 -5.91 4.91
CA ASP A 89 13.11 -6.52 4.29
C ASP A 89 12.72 -7.47 3.15
N PHE A 90 11.61 -8.20 3.29
CA PHE A 90 11.03 -9.02 2.23
C PHE A 90 10.63 -8.15 1.01
N VAL A 91 9.89 -7.07 1.23
CA VAL A 91 9.48 -6.17 0.14
C VAL A 91 10.69 -5.50 -0.52
N THR A 92 11.65 -5.03 0.27
CA THR A 92 12.87 -4.39 -0.21
C THR A 92 13.68 -5.32 -1.10
N SER A 93 13.95 -6.54 -0.63
CA SER A 93 14.74 -7.53 -1.37
C SER A 93 14.02 -8.02 -2.62
N ALA A 94 12.74 -8.40 -2.51
CA ALA A 94 11.95 -8.87 -3.65
C ALA A 94 11.81 -7.80 -4.75
N ALA A 95 11.56 -6.55 -4.37
CA ALA A 95 11.44 -5.45 -5.31
C ALA A 95 12.78 -5.16 -6.02
N ASN A 96 13.90 -5.16 -5.30
CA ASN A 96 15.22 -4.92 -5.89
C ASN A 96 15.68 -6.05 -6.83
N LEU A 97 15.45 -7.31 -6.47
CA LEU A 97 15.72 -8.45 -7.35
C LEU A 97 14.88 -8.33 -8.64
N ARG A 98 13.60 -7.95 -8.52
CA ARG A 98 12.75 -7.69 -9.68
C ARG A 98 13.26 -6.52 -10.51
N MET A 99 13.67 -5.41 -9.90
CA MET A 99 14.25 -4.27 -10.61
C MET A 99 15.47 -4.70 -11.42
N HIS A 100 16.36 -5.48 -10.81
CA HIS A 100 17.54 -6.01 -11.48
C HIS A 100 17.20 -6.91 -12.68
N ILE A 101 16.25 -7.84 -12.53
CA ILE A 101 15.76 -8.72 -13.62
C ILE A 101 15.31 -7.90 -14.84
N PHE A 102 14.66 -6.76 -14.61
CA PHE A 102 14.19 -5.87 -15.67
C PHE A 102 15.19 -4.76 -16.05
N SER A 103 16.46 -4.89 -15.66
CA SER A 103 17.52 -3.89 -15.93
C SER A 103 17.17 -2.47 -15.46
N MET A 104 16.46 -2.36 -14.34
CA MET A 104 16.20 -1.10 -13.63
C MET A 104 17.19 -0.92 -12.48
N ASN A 105 17.50 0.33 -12.15
CA ASN A 105 18.35 0.65 -11.01
C ASN A 105 17.64 0.26 -9.70
N MET A 106 18.34 -0.50 -8.86
CA MET A 106 17.89 -0.85 -7.51
C MET A 106 17.79 0.40 -6.64
N LYS A 107 16.94 0.33 -5.62
CA LYS A 107 16.64 1.43 -4.70
C LYS A 107 16.96 1.04 -3.26
N SER A 108 17.23 2.07 -2.45
CA SER A 108 17.54 1.88 -1.04
C SER A 108 16.33 1.36 -0.26
N ARG A 109 16.57 0.77 0.91
CA ARG A 109 15.50 0.35 1.82
C ARG A 109 14.63 1.54 2.23
N PHE A 110 15.24 2.70 2.43
CA PHE A 110 14.56 3.95 2.76
C PHE A 110 13.56 4.37 1.66
N ASP A 111 14.00 4.39 0.40
CA ASP A 111 13.12 4.76 -0.72
C ASP A 111 11.98 3.77 -0.91
N ILE A 112 12.29 2.46 -0.79
CA ILE A 112 11.28 1.41 -0.94
C ILE A 112 10.28 1.47 0.22
N LYS A 113 10.73 1.73 1.46
CA LYS A 113 9.84 1.92 2.62
C LYS A 113 8.91 3.12 2.42
N SER A 114 9.44 4.23 1.88
CA SER A 114 8.64 5.41 1.58
C SER A 114 7.56 5.12 0.52
N MET A 115 7.91 4.44 -0.57
CA MET A 115 6.95 4.09 -1.64
C MET A 115 5.95 3.01 -1.23
N ALA A 116 6.41 1.94 -0.56
CA ALA A 116 5.55 0.82 -0.16
C ALA A 116 4.59 1.20 0.97
N GLY A 117 5.07 1.99 1.94
CA GLY A 117 4.28 2.46 3.07
C GLY A 117 3.47 3.71 2.78
N ASN A 118 3.51 4.25 1.55
CA ASN A 118 2.95 5.55 1.18
C ASN A 118 3.26 6.62 2.24
N ILE A 119 4.52 6.68 2.68
CA ILE A 119 4.91 7.54 3.81
C ILE A 119 4.75 9.00 3.41
N ILE A 120 3.81 9.68 4.07
CA ILE A 120 3.64 11.13 3.99
C ILE A 120 4.61 11.76 4.99
N PRO A 121 5.58 12.59 4.53
CA PRO A 121 6.44 13.33 5.44
C PRO A 121 5.60 14.20 6.37
N ALA A 122 5.74 14.00 7.67
CA ALA A 122 5.07 14.79 8.69
C ALA A 122 6.09 15.67 9.41
N ILE A 123 5.79 16.96 9.54
CA ILE A 123 6.59 17.91 10.31
C ILE A 123 5.69 18.49 11.41
N ALA A 124 6.21 18.55 12.64
CA ALA A 124 5.44 18.98 13.81
C ALA A 124 4.81 20.37 13.64
N THR A 125 5.47 21.27 12.91
CA THR A 125 4.98 22.64 12.66
C THR A 125 3.69 22.65 11.83
N THR A 126 3.56 21.79 10.83
CA THR A 126 2.32 21.66 10.04
C THR A 126 1.15 21.25 10.93
N ASN A 127 1.36 20.25 11.80
CA ASN A 127 0.32 19.81 12.75
C ASN A 127 -0.05 20.92 13.74
N ALA A 128 0.92 21.69 14.24
CA ALA A 128 0.66 22.81 15.14
C ALA A 128 -0.19 23.91 14.47
N VAL A 129 0.09 24.24 13.21
CA VAL A 129 -0.70 25.22 12.44
C VAL A 129 -2.12 24.71 12.21
N ILE A 130 -2.28 23.46 11.77
CA ILE A 130 -3.60 22.86 11.54
C ILE A 130 -4.41 22.79 12.84
N ALA A 131 -3.81 22.40 13.96
CA ALA A 131 -4.46 22.39 15.27
C ALA A 131 -4.94 23.80 15.69
N GLY A 132 -4.13 24.84 15.46
CA GLY A 132 -4.53 26.22 15.71
C GLY A 132 -5.71 26.67 14.86
N LEU A 133 -5.72 26.31 13.57
CA LEU A 133 -6.83 26.59 12.66
C LEU A 133 -8.12 25.87 13.07
N ILE A 134 -8.03 24.61 13.52
CA ILE A 134 -9.19 23.86 14.03
C ILE A 134 -9.84 24.58 15.22
N VAL A 135 -9.03 25.09 16.17
CA VAL A 135 -9.55 25.84 17.33
C VAL A 135 -10.20 27.15 16.91
N LEU A 136 -9.58 27.90 15.98
CA LEU A 136 -10.14 29.16 15.48
C LEU A 136 -11.48 28.96 14.76
N GLU A 137 -11.61 27.93 13.92
CA GLU A 137 -12.89 27.59 13.31
C GLU A 137 -13.91 27.10 14.34
N GLY A 138 -13.49 26.31 15.32
CA GLY A 138 -14.33 25.87 16.44
C GLY A 138 -14.93 27.03 17.25
N LEU A 139 -14.14 28.09 17.52
CA LEU A 139 -14.63 29.30 18.20
C LEU A 139 -15.71 30.04 17.40
N LYS A 140 -15.61 30.07 16.05
CA LYS A 140 -16.65 30.66 15.20
C LYS A 140 -17.95 29.87 15.26
N ILE A 141 -17.86 28.53 15.23
CA ILE A 141 -19.01 27.63 15.37
C ILE A 141 -19.71 27.86 16.71
N LEU A 142 -18.95 27.84 17.82
CA LEU A 142 -19.50 28.07 19.16
C LEU A 142 -20.09 29.48 19.35
N SER A 143 -19.64 30.46 18.55
CA SER A 143 -20.19 31.82 18.53
C SER A 143 -21.41 31.98 17.61
N GLY A 144 -21.93 30.89 17.02
CA GLY A 144 -23.05 30.92 16.08
C GLY A 144 -22.73 31.50 14.69
N LYS A 145 -21.45 31.71 14.37
CA LYS A 145 -20.95 32.31 13.13
C LYS A 145 -20.51 31.24 12.12
N ILE A 146 -21.36 30.24 11.88
CA ILE A 146 -21.05 29.10 11.00
C ILE A 146 -20.88 29.55 9.54
N ASP A 147 -21.57 30.62 9.15
CA ASP A 147 -21.44 31.31 7.86
C ASP A 147 -20.02 31.85 7.58
N GLN A 148 -19.22 32.06 8.64
CA GLN A 148 -17.84 32.54 8.55
C GLN A 148 -16.81 31.40 8.55
N CYS A 149 -17.26 30.14 8.67
CA CYS A 149 -16.40 28.97 8.59
C CYS A 149 -16.01 28.69 7.14
N ARG A 150 -14.74 28.38 6.91
CA ARG A 150 -14.21 28.06 5.57
C ARG A 150 -13.61 26.66 5.57
N THR A 151 -14.00 25.86 4.59
CA THR A 151 -13.30 24.60 4.32
C THR A 151 -11.94 24.93 3.73
N ILE A 152 -10.88 24.48 4.39
CA ILE A 152 -9.50 24.66 3.88
C ILE A 152 -9.03 23.39 3.14
N VAL A 153 -9.58 22.20 3.43
CA VAL A 153 -9.25 20.94 2.74
C VAL A 153 -10.44 19.96 2.86
N LYS A 154 -10.95 19.37 1.78
CA LYS A 154 -11.96 18.27 1.81
C LYS A 154 -11.73 17.25 0.70
N GLU A 155 -11.82 15.97 1.08
CA GLU A 155 -11.70 14.80 0.20
C GLU A 155 -12.96 13.92 0.31
N LYS A 156 -13.24 13.16 -0.75
CA LYS A 156 -14.59 12.96 -1.28
C LYS A 156 -15.21 11.63 -0.80
N PHE A 157 -16.03 11.73 0.25
CA PHE A 157 -17.08 10.79 0.68
C PHE A 157 -16.70 9.58 1.57
N ALA A 158 -15.82 9.77 2.55
CA ALA A 158 -15.34 8.77 3.52
C ALA A 158 -16.42 8.11 4.42
N MET A 159 -17.32 7.30 3.84
CA MET A 159 -18.29 6.46 4.57
C MET A 159 -17.58 5.31 5.29
N VAL A 160 -18.02 5.03 6.52
CA VAL A 160 -17.48 4.02 7.45
C VAL A 160 -18.29 2.72 7.37
N ALA A 161 -19.62 2.79 7.31
CA ALA A 161 -20.50 1.63 7.22
C ALA A 161 -21.71 1.95 6.32
N PRO A 162 -21.55 1.84 4.99
CA PRO A 162 -22.58 2.23 4.05
C PRO A 162 -23.66 1.17 3.85
N ASP A 163 -24.90 1.60 3.84
CA ASP A 163 -26.07 0.89 3.34
C ASP A 163 -26.41 1.45 1.95
N VAL A 164 -26.37 0.58 0.92
CA VAL A 164 -26.58 1.00 -0.47
C VAL A 164 -27.81 0.31 -1.04
N GLN A 165 -28.77 1.11 -1.49
CA GLN A 165 -30.00 0.66 -2.13
C GLN A 165 -30.20 1.29 -3.51
N ILE A 166 -30.98 0.62 -4.37
CA ILE A 166 -31.38 1.16 -5.67
C ILE A 166 -32.63 2.03 -5.51
N GLU A 167 -32.64 3.24 -6.08
CA GLU A 167 -33.85 4.06 -6.22
C GLU A 167 -34.75 3.53 -7.36
N ASP A 168 -35.30 2.33 -7.18
CA ASP A 168 -36.24 1.68 -8.11
C ASP A 168 -37.68 1.67 -7.59
N GLY A 169 -37.92 2.25 -6.40
CA GLY A 169 -39.19 2.23 -5.68
C GLY A 169 -39.51 0.90 -4.98
N LYS A 170 -38.64 -0.10 -5.09
CA LYS A 170 -38.75 -1.39 -4.39
C LYS A 170 -37.81 -1.47 -3.18
N GLY A 171 -36.81 -0.60 -3.11
CA GLY A 171 -35.84 -0.59 -2.01
C GLY A 171 -34.89 -1.79 -2.09
N THR A 172 -34.44 -2.15 -3.30
CA THR A 172 -33.51 -3.27 -3.48
C THR A 172 -32.17 -2.96 -2.81
N ILE A 173 -31.86 -3.67 -1.72
CA ILE A 173 -30.61 -3.53 -0.96
C ILE A 173 -29.48 -4.27 -1.67
N LEU A 174 -28.37 -3.58 -1.91
CA LEU A 174 -27.16 -4.12 -2.53
C LEU A 174 -26.09 -4.43 -1.49
N ILE A 175 -25.85 -3.46 -0.60
CA ILE A 175 -24.85 -3.51 0.46
C ILE A 175 -25.56 -3.12 1.75
N SER A 176 -25.40 -3.93 2.79
CA SER A 176 -25.89 -3.66 4.13
C SER A 176 -24.70 -3.46 5.06
N SER A 177 -24.83 -2.54 6.01
CA SER A 177 -23.85 -2.37 7.09
C SER A 177 -23.91 -3.49 8.14
N GLU A 178 -24.98 -4.31 8.12
CA GLU A 178 -25.11 -5.48 8.98
C GLU A 178 -24.38 -6.71 8.42
N GLU A 179 -23.51 -7.30 9.25
CA GLU A 179 -22.76 -8.52 8.91
C GLU A 179 -23.73 -9.72 8.75
N GLY A 180 -23.65 -10.44 7.65
CA GLY A 180 -24.47 -11.62 7.34
C GLY A 180 -25.60 -11.40 6.33
N GLU A 181 -25.95 -10.16 5.97
CA GLU A 181 -27.14 -9.89 5.14
C GLU A 181 -26.86 -9.90 3.64
N THR A 182 -25.70 -9.38 3.23
CA THR A 182 -25.41 -9.09 1.81
C THR A 182 -24.18 -9.80 1.25
N GLU A 183 -23.51 -10.71 1.98
CA GLU A 183 -22.33 -11.40 1.44
C GLU A 183 -22.65 -12.24 0.20
N ALA A 184 -23.87 -12.76 0.09
CA ALA A 184 -24.34 -13.48 -1.10
C ALA A 184 -24.36 -12.61 -2.36
N ASN A 185 -24.31 -11.28 -2.23
CA ASN A 185 -24.28 -10.33 -3.33
C ASN A 185 -22.85 -9.98 -3.78
N ASN A 186 -21.83 -10.20 -2.95
CA ASN A 186 -20.45 -9.76 -3.19
C ASN A 186 -19.84 -10.24 -4.52
N HIS A 187 -20.26 -11.41 -5.02
CA HIS A 187 -19.76 -12.00 -6.26
C HIS A 187 -20.63 -11.72 -7.49
N LYS A 188 -21.82 -11.14 -7.30
CA LYS A 188 -22.78 -10.85 -8.38
C LYS A 188 -22.45 -9.54 -9.06
N LYS A 189 -22.69 -9.45 -10.37
CA LYS A 189 -22.51 -8.20 -11.11
C LYS A 189 -23.66 -7.23 -10.85
N LEU A 190 -23.38 -5.93 -10.84
CA LEU A 190 -24.41 -4.88 -10.72
C LEU A 190 -25.54 -5.02 -11.75
N SER A 191 -25.23 -5.50 -12.96
CA SER A 191 -26.22 -5.76 -14.01
C SER A 191 -27.25 -6.83 -13.63
N GLU A 192 -26.91 -7.76 -12.73
CA GLU A 192 -27.83 -8.80 -12.23
C GLU A 192 -28.90 -8.19 -11.31
N PHE A 193 -28.64 -7.02 -10.74
CA PHE A 193 -29.59 -6.23 -9.96
C PHE A 193 -30.36 -5.21 -10.83
N GLY A 194 -30.21 -5.28 -12.17
CA GLY A 194 -30.89 -4.37 -13.09
C GLY A 194 -30.28 -2.96 -13.15
N ILE A 195 -29.10 -2.75 -12.57
CA ILE A 195 -28.38 -1.49 -12.61
C ILE A 195 -27.83 -1.27 -14.02
N ARG A 196 -28.16 -0.11 -14.61
CA ARG A 196 -27.77 0.31 -15.95
C ARG A 196 -27.46 1.81 -15.97
N ASN A 197 -27.03 2.31 -17.12
CA ASN A 197 -26.82 3.75 -17.28
C ASN A 197 -28.10 4.53 -16.94
N GLY A 198 -28.01 5.49 -16.01
CA GLY A 198 -29.13 6.27 -15.49
C GLY A 198 -29.86 5.67 -14.28
N SER A 199 -29.47 4.48 -13.80
CA SER A 199 -29.88 3.99 -12.48
C SER A 199 -29.31 4.89 -11.39
N ARG A 200 -30.11 5.14 -10.35
CA ARG A 200 -29.73 5.95 -9.19
C ARG A 200 -29.57 5.04 -7.98
N LEU A 201 -28.51 5.24 -7.22
CA LEU A 201 -28.24 4.53 -5.98
C LEU A 201 -28.28 5.51 -4.82
N GLN A 202 -28.91 5.10 -3.73
CA GLN A 202 -28.84 5.83 -2.47
C GLN A 202 -27.88 5.08 -1.56
N ALA A 203 -26.84 5.76 -1.13
CA ALA A 203 -25.91 5.28 -0.12
C ALA A 203 -26.14 6.09 1.17
N ASP A 204 -26.50 5.39 2.23
CA ASP A 204 -26.72 5.96 3.56
C ASP A 204 -25.63 5.43 4.49
N ASP A 205 -25.02 6.30 5.29
CA ASP A 205 -24.17 5.89 6.41
C ASP A 205 -24.81 6.42 7.69
N PHE A 206 -25.49 5.53 8.41
CA PHE A 206 -26.21 5.88 9.64
C PHE A 206 -25.27 6.24 10.80
N LEU A 207 -24.02 5.76 10.80
CA LEU A 207 -23.02 6.15 11.81
C LEU A 207 -22.59 7.61 11.60
N GLN A 208 -22.60 8.08 10.36
CA GLN A 208 -22.19 9.43 9.99
C GLN A 208 -23.36 10.41 9.77
N ASP A 209 -24.61 9.94 9.86
CA ASP A 209 -25.83 10.68 9.48
C ASP A 209 -25.67 11.32 8.08
N TYR A 210 -25.17 10.52 7.14
CA TYR A 210 -24.77 10.98 5.81
C TYR A 210 -25.42 10.19 4.68
N THR A 211 -26.23 10.87 3.88
CA THR A 211 -26.86 10.32 2.67
C THR A 211 -26.23 10.89 1.41
N LEU A 212 -25.88 10.01 0.46
CA LEU A 212 -25.37 10.34 -0.86
C LEU A 212 -26.19 9.64 -1.95
N LEU A 213 -26.69 10.43 -2.90
CA LEU A 213 -27.30 9.92 -4.13
C LEU A 213 -26.24 9.87 -5.24
N ILE A 214 -26.07 8.68 -5.82
CA ILE A 214 -25.10 8.34 -6.88
C ILE A 214 -25.85 8.09 -8.18
#